data_AF-A0A6J2JC59-F1
#
_entry.id   AF-A0A6J2JC59-F1
#
_cell.length_a   1.000
_cell.length_b   1.000
_cell.length_c   1.000
_cell.angle_alpha   90.00
_cell.angle_beta   90.00
_cell.angle_gamma   90.00
#
_symmetry.space_group_name_H-M   'P 1'
#
loop_
_entity.id
_entity.type
_entity.pdbx_description
1 polymer ?
#
loop_
_entity_poly.entity_id
_entity_poly.type
_entity_poly.pdbx_seq_one_letter_code
_entity_poly.pdbx_strand_id
1 'polypeptide(L)'
;MPARKRISLEEEYSKPTGITADDIAKLRQWLDTQPHLPKNLTDLDLILIYHKCDRSLQVSKQEIDNQYTLRTLFASFFKDRGLNKEAETFFQTTLVTVLPERSKAGDTIFYGRMLDSDVKKFDFATSIKGVFMALDLWQYEEGTWPGLIFIFDLQGIKMGLLSKLDIQNLQQFAAYFPEALLAKFNGVHFINTPLFMDRMNTLIKAFHKAEFIQKFIVHQNGSNTLEQIIDIDILPKEAGGKFKSLVECQQETLEKIRTNEDYFVEENKKRIVEALRPGKPKTIADFFDSVEGSFKKLEID
;
A
#
# COMPACT_ATOMS: atom_id res chain seq x y z
N MET A 1 11.81 9.27 19.04
CA MET A 1 11.93 7.85 19.46
C MET A 1 13.01 7.21 18.59
N PRO A 2 13.88 6.34 19.10
CA PRO A 2 14.83 5.62 18.23
C PRO A 2 14.07 4.85 17.15
N ALA A 3 14.62 4.79 15.94
CA ALA A 3 14.02 4.04 14.83
C ALA A 3 13.85 2.58 15.25
N ARG A 4 12.59 2.12 15.42
CA ARG A 4 12.29 0.72 15.68
C ARG A 4 12.56 -0.03 14.38
N LYS A 5 13.57 -0.89 14.31
CA LYS A 5 13.91 -1.56 13.04
C LYS A 5 12.82 -2.52 12.53
N ARG A 6 12.20 -3.29 13.44
CA ARG A 6 11.17 -4.31 13.15
C ARG A 6 10.50 -4.71 14.47
N ILE A 7 9.22 -5.12 14.45
CA ILE A 7 8.60 -5.84 15.59
C ILE A 7 9.31 -7.18 15.83
N SER A 8 9.48 -7.57 17.10
CA SER A 8 10.00 -8.92 17.41
C SER A 8 8.92 -9.98 17.16
N LEU A 9 9.32 -11.24 16.91
CA LEU A 9 8.33 -12.32 16.76
C LEU A 9 7.56 -12.57 18.07
N GLU A 10 8.22 -12.40 19.22
CA GLU A 10 7.57 -12.52 20.53
C GLU A 10 6.46 -11.47 20.69
N GLU A 11 6.75 -10.21 20.36
CA GLU A 11 5.77 -9.13 20.38
C GLU A 11 4.64 -9.38 19.38
N GLU A 12 4.95 -9.86 18.17
CA GLU A 12 3.94 -10.19 17.16
C GLU A 12 3.02 -11.34 17.60
N TYR A 13 3.56 -12.42 18.16
CA TYR A 13 2.76 -13.53 18.68
C TYR A 13 1.95 -13.16 19.93
N SER A 14 2.35 -12.12 20.67
CA SER A 14 1.58 -11.61 21.80
C SER A 14 0.29 -10.89 21.40
N LYS A 15 0.17 -10.48 20.12
CA LYS A 15 -1.05 -9.83 19.63
C LYS A 15 -2.23 -10.80 19.59
N PRO A 16 -3.48 -10.31 19.70
CA PRO A 16 -4.68 -11.15 19.67
C PRO A 16 -5.05 -11.62 18.26
N THR A 17 -4.07 -12.04 17.46
CA THR A 17 -4.28 -12.57 16.10
C THR A 17 -4.69 -14.04 16.10
N GLY A 18 -4.35 -14.77 17.17
CA GLY A 18 -4.52 -16.22 17.26
C GLY A 18 -3.64 -17.00 16.28
N ILE A 19 -2.55 -16.39 15.79
CA ILE A 19 -1.53 -17.04 14.97
C ILE A 19 -0.50 -17.70 15.89
N THR A 20 -0.09 -18.92 15.57
CA THR A 20 0.91 -19.67 16.34
C THR A 20 2.17 -19.93 15.52
N ALA A 21 3.28 -20.24 16.19
CA ALA A 21 4.50 -20.67 15.52
C ALA A 21 4.31 -21.93 14.66
N ASP A 22 3.44 -22.86 15.10
CA ASP A 22 3.13 -24.07 14.37
C ASP A 22 2.41 -23.79 13.03
N ASP A 23 1.56 -22.75 12.98
CA ASP A 23 0.91 -22.33 11.74
C ASP A 23 1.94 -21.84 10.72
N ILE A 24 2.90 -21.04 11.19
CA ILE A 24 3.96 -20.49 10.34
C ILE A 24 4.95 -21.58 9.92
N ALA A 25 5.22 -22.57 10.78
CA ALA A 25 6.02 -23.73 10.42
C ALA A 25 5.41 -24.55 9.26
N LYS A 26 4.08 -24.70 9.23
CA LYS A 26 3.37 -25.37 8.10
C LYS A 26 3.52 -24.59 6.80
N LEU A 27 3.44 -23.25 6.84
CA LEU A 27 3.68 -22.41 5.67
C LEU A 27 5.14 -22.50 5.20
N ARG A 28 6.09 -22.51 6.14
CA ARG A 28 7.53 -22.68 5.87
C ARG A 28 7.80 -24.00 5.15
N GLN A 29 7.29 -25.11 5.69
CA GLN A 29 7.45 -26.44 5.09
C GLN A 29 6.88 -26.49 3.66
N TRP A 30 5.73 -25.85 3.44
CA TRP A 30 5.19 -25.74 2.09
C TRP A 30 6.07 -24.87 1.18
N LEU A 31 6.56 -23.72 1.65
CA LEU A 31 7.42 -22.82 0.87
C LEU A 31 8.67 -23.55 0.35
N ASP A 32 9.22 -24.49 1.11
CA ASP A 32 10.36 -25.32 0.68
C ASP A 32 10.06 -26.14 -0.58
N THR A 33 8.81 -26.58 -0.75
CA THR A 33 8.35 -27.32 -1.94
C THR A 33 8.13 -26.44 -3.18
N GLN A 34 8.22 -25.10 -3.05
CA GLN A 34 7.98 -24.15 -4.12
C GLN A 34 9.30 -23.55 -4.63
N PRO A 35 9.90 -24.07 -5.71
CA PRO A 35 11.26 -23.69 -6.15
C PRO A 35 11.36 -22.29 -6.76
N HIS A 36 10.27 -21.71 -7.27
CA HIS A 36 10.26 -20.36 -7.84
C HIS A 36 10.11 -19.25 -6.81
N LEU A 37 9.59 -19.57 -5.61
CA LEU A 37 9.37 -18.58 -4.56
C LEU A 37 10.69 -18.21 -3.85
N PRO A 38 10.83 -16.95 -3.40
CA PRO A 38 11.99 -16.52 -2.62
C PRO A 38 12.15 -17.36 -1.36
N LYS A 39 13.37 -17.86 -1.11
CA LYS A 39 13.68 -18.68 0.07
C LYS A 39 14.04 -17.85 1.31
N ASN A 40 14.31 -16.55 1.12
CA ASN A 40 14.67 -15.61 2.18
C ASN A 40 13.46 -14.90 2.82
N LEU A 41 12.24 -15.43 2.66
CA LEU A 41 11.07 -14.90 3.38
C LEU A 41 11.23 -15.13 4.89
N THR A 42 10.93 -14.12 5.69
CA THR A 42 11.00 -14.20 7.16
C THR A 42 9.69 -14.75 7.74
N ASP A 43 9.69 -15.18 9.00
CA ASP A 43 8.45 -15.59 9.67
C ASP A 43 7.43 -14.45 9.71
N LEU A 44 7.88 -13.19 9.86
CA LEU A 44 6.98 -12.04 9.85
C LEU A 44 6.30 -11.87 8.48
N ASP A 45 7.01 -12.06 7.37
CA ASP A 45 6.40 -12.01 6.03
C ASP A 45 5.24 -13.03 5.92
N LEU A 46 5.45 -14.23 6.45
CA LEU A 46 4.44 -15.29 6.47
C LEU A 46 3.28 -14.97 7.43
N ILE A 47 3.56 -14.41 8.60
CA ILE A 47 2.53 -14.00 9.58
C ILE A 47 1.62 -12.92 8.98
N LEU A 48 2.17 -11.90 8.33
CA LEU A 48 1.39 -10.82 7.74
C LEU A 48 0.42 -11.33 6.68
N ILE A 49 0.89 -12.21 5.79
CA ILE A 49 0.03 -12.82 4.75
C ILE A 49 -0.99 -13.77 5.39
N TYR A 50 -0.58 -14.60 6.34
CA TYR A 50 -1.49 -15.52 7.04
C TYR A 50 -2.60 -14.77 7.78
N HIS A 51 -2.26 -13.65 8.42
CA HIS A 51 -3.21 -12.76 9.08
C HIS A 51 -4.20 -12.14 8.09
N LYS A 52 -3.71 -11.58 6.97
CA LYS A 52 -4.55 -11.02 5.90
C LYS A 52 -5.58 -12.04 5.39
N CYS A 53 -5.18 -13.30 5.28
CA CYS A 53 -6.01 -14.39 4.76
C CYS A 53 -6.90 -15.07 5.82
N ASP A 54 -7.22 -14.38 6.93
CA ASP A 54 -8.04 -14.90 8.03
C ASP A 54 -7.55 -16.26 8.57
N ARG A 55 -6.23 -16.47 8.56
CA ARG A 55 -5.56 -17.73 8.98
C ARG A 55 -5.95 -18.96 8.14
N SER A 56 -6.35 -18.77 6.89
CA SER A 56 -6.58 -19.88 5.97
C SER A 56 -5.29 -20.31 5.28
N LEU A 57 -4.77 -21.48 5.67
CA LEU A 57 -3.53 -22.01 5.10
C LEU A 57 -3.59 -22.14 3.56
N GLN A 58 -4.72 -22.57 3.01
CA GLN A 58 -4.88 -22.72 1.57
C GLN A 58 -4.85 -21.37 0.85
N VAL A 59 -5.58 -20.37 1.37
CA VAL A 59 -5.63 -19.03 0.78
C VAL A 59 -4.26 -18.35 0.89
N SER A 60 -3.58 -18.47 2.04
CA SER A 60 -2.25 -17.88 2.22
C SER A 60 -1.20 -18.42 1.26
N LYS A 61 -1.27 -19.71 0.90
CA LYS A 61 -0.36 -20.29 -0.12
C LYS A 61 -0.54 -19.62 -1.48
N GLN A 62 -1.80 -19.44 -1.90
CA GLN A 62 -2.12 -18.74 -3.13
C GLN A 62 -1.66 -17.27 -3.06
N GLU A 63 -1.87 -16.63 -1.92
CA GLU A 63 -1.54 -15.22 -1.71
C GLU A 63 -0.04 -14.95 -1.72
N ILE A 64 0.74 -15.81 -1.04
CA ILE A 64 2.22 -15.74 -1.10
C ILE A 64 2.67 -15.81 -2.56
N ASP A 65 2.14 -16.77 -3.32
CA ASP A 65 2.51 -16.93 -4.72
C ASP A 65 2.14 -15.70 -5.57
N ASN A 66 0.90 -15.23 -5.46
CA ASN A 66 0.42 -14.05 -6.18
C ASN A 66 1.25 -12.80 -5.81
N GLN A 67 1.46 -12.54 -4.52
CA GLN A 67 2.17 -11.36 -4.03
C GLN A 67 3.58 -11.28 -4.61
N TYR A 68 4.39 -12.33 -4.48
CA TYR A 68 5.79 -12.27 -4.94
C TYR A 68 5.90 -12.35 -6.46
N THR A 69 4.92 -12.95 -7.14
CA THR A 69 4.81 -12.88 -8.60
C THR A 69 4.57 -11.43 -9.05
N LEU A 70 3.56 -10.76 -8.49
CA LEU A 70 3.22 -9.39 -8.82
C LEU A 70 4.34 -8.40 -8.44
N ARG A 71 4.98 -8.56 -7.28
CA ARG A 71 6.17 -7.77 -6.89
C ARG A 71 7.35 -7.97 -7.85
N THR A 72 7.43 -9.10 -8.54
CA THR A 72 8.47 -9.34 -9.56
C THR A 72 8.10 -8.74 -10.91
N LEU A 73 6.83 -8.83 -11.31
CA LEU A 73 6.33 -8.31 -12.58
C LEU A 73 6.18 -6.78 -12.59
N PHE A 74 5.74 -6.17 -11.49
CA PHE A 74 5.46 -4.74 -11.40
C PHE A 74 6.72 -3.94 -11.02
N ALA A 75 7.74 -4.04 -11.88
CA ALA A 75 9.04 -3.45 -11.67
C ALA A 75 9.01 -1.92 -11.42
N SER A 76 8.05 -1.21 -12.04
CA SER A 76 7.82 0.22 -11.79
C SER A 76 7.61 0.55 -10.31
N PHE A 77 7.04 -0.37 -9.54
CA PHE A 77 6.72 -0.16 -8.12
C PHE A 77 7.67 -0.89 -7.17
N PHE A 78 8.21 -2.05 -7.58
CA PHE A 78 8.93 -2.96 -6.69
C PHE A 78 10.41 -3.11 -7.01
N LYS A 79 10.89 -2.71 -8.18
CA LYS A 79 12.31 -2.83 -8.51
C LYS A 79 13.10 -1.63 -8.00
N ASP A 80 14.33 -1.90 -7.55
CA ASP A 80 15.35 -0.92 -7.17
C ASP A 80 14.82 0.09 -6.14
N ARG A 81 14.12 -0.42 -5.11
CA ARG A 81 13.61 0.40 -4.00
C ARG A 81 14.75 0.86 -3.10
N GLY A 82 14.70 2.12 -2.70
CA GLY A 82 15.69 2.76 -1.86
C GLY A 82 15.55 4.28 -1.97
N LEU A 83 16.27 5.03 -1.13
CA LEU A 83 16.22 6.50 -1.15
C LEU A 83 17.12 7.04 -2.28
N ASN A 84 16.74 6.78 -3.53
CA ASN A 84 17.33 7.42 -4.69
C ASN A 84 16.73 8.82 -4.92
N LYS A 85 17.18 9.54 -5.95
CA LYS A 85 16.76 10.92 -6.24
C LYS A 85 15.25 11.03 -6.49
N GLU A 86 14.67 10.07 -7.19
CA GLU A 86 13.24 10.04 -7.50
C GLU A 86 12.41 9.82 -6.22
N ALA A 87 12.80 8.85 -5.38
CA ALA A 87 12.16 8.58 -4.10
C ALA A 87 12.32 9.77 -3.14
N GLU A 88 13.51 10.39 -3.08
CA GLU A 88 13.75 11.58 -2.28
C GLU A 88 12.84 12.74 -2.74
N THR A 89 12.72 12.96 -4.05
CA THR A 89 11.79 13.96 -4.61
C THR A 89 10.35 13.67 -4.19
N PHE A 90 9.91 12.40 -4.23
CA PHE A 90 8.59 12.01 -3.75
C PHE A 90 8.39 12.36 -2.27
N PHE A 91 9.29 11.93 -1.37
CA PHE A 91 9.17 12.21 0.06
C PHE A 91 9.35 13.70 0.41
N GLN A 92 9.98 14.49 -0.45
CA GLN A 92 10.06 15.96 -0.34
C GLN A 92 8.80 16.69 -0.84
N THR A 93 8.01 16.07 -1.71
CA THR A 93 6.83 16.72 -2.33
C THR A 93 5.50 16.12 -1.88
N THR A 94 5.53 14.97 -1.20
CA THR A 94 4.36 14.24 -0.71
C THR A 94 4.62 13.70 0.69
N LEU A 95 3.67 13.93 1.59
CA LEU A 95 3.61 13.27 2.88
C LEU A 95 2.83 11.96 2.74
N VAL A 96 3.42 10.88 3.25
CA VAL A 96 2.74 9.61 3.54
C VAL A 96 3.16 9.14 4.93
N THR A 97 2.21 8.83 5.80
CA THR A 97 2.51 8.42 7.17
C THR A 97 1.38 7.59 7.78
N VAL A 98 1.67 6.88 8.86
CA VAL A 98 0.65 6.27 9.71
C VAL A 98 0.29 7.24 10.83
N LEU A 99 -1.01 7.48 11.03
CA LEU A 99 -1.50 8.32 12.12
C LEU A 99 -1.33 7.62 13.48
N PRO A 100 -1.17 8.38 14.58
CA PRO A 100 -0.77 7.82 15.88
C PRO A 100 -1.81 6.89 16.52
N GLU A 101 -3.07 6.98 16.09
CA GLU A 101 -4.18 6.21 16.62
C GLU A 101 -4.88 5.40 15.53
N ARG A 102 -5.72 4.46 15.96
CA ARG A 102 -6.54 3.63 15.06
C ARG A 102 -7.84 4.33 14.70
N SER A 103 -8.50 3.87 13.64
CA SER A 103 -9.88 4.26 13.36
C SER A 103 -10.80 3.84 14.51
N LYS A 104 -12.02 4.37 14.55
CA LYS A 104 -13.04 3.94 15.51
C LYS A 104 -13.42 2.46 15.38
N ALA A 105 -13.12 1.85 14.22
CA ALA A 105 -13.27 0.41 13.99
C ALA A 105 -11.99 -0.41 14.31
N GLY A 106 -10.91 0.25 14.74
CA GLY A 106 -9.64 -0.39 15.09
C GLY A 106 -8.63 -0.49 13.94
N ASP A 107 -8.88 0.12 12.80
CA ASP A 107 -8.00 0.07 11.63
C ASP A 107 -6.76 0.93 11.80
N THR A 108 -5.64 0.48 11.24
CA THR A 108 -4.51 1.36 10.97
C THR A 108 -4.90 2.41 9.94
N ILE A 109 -4.51 3.66 10.17
CA ILE A 109 -4.83 4.78 9.28
C ILE A 109 -3.57 5.25 8.57
N PHE A 110 -3.51 5.06 7.26
CA PHE A 110 -2.45 5.58 6.43
C PHE A 110 -2.89 6.92 5.80
N TYR A 111 -2.25 8.01 6.19
CA TYR A 111 -2.56 9.35 5.73
C TYR A 111 -1.60 9.77 4.62
N GLY A 112 -2.14 10.35 3.54
CA GLY A 112 -1.37 10.91 2.44
C GLY A 112 -1.82 12.31 2.05
N ARG A 113 -0.86 13.21 1.79
CA ARG A 113 -1.11 14.58 1.30
C ARG A 113 0.02 15.05 0.40
N MET A 114 -0.30 15.65 -0.74
CA MET A 114 0.69 16.33 -1.57
C MET A 114 1.04 17.68 -0.95
N LEU A 115 2.34 17.93 -0.77
CA LEU A 115 2.88 19.17 -0.19
C LEU A 115 3.32 20.16 -1.29
N ASP A 116 3.78 19.63 -2.42
CA ASP A 116 4.12 20.40 -3.62
C ASP A 116 3.46 19.76 -4.85
N SER A 117 2.49 20.47 -5.43
CA SER A 117 1.76 20.04 -6.62
C SER A 117 2.33 20.62 -7.92
N ASP A 118 3.63 20.94 -7.97
CA ASP A 118 4.31 21.19 -9.24
C ASP A 118 4.29 19.92 -10.12
N VAL A 119 3.56 20.02 -11.22
CA VAL A 119 3.39 18.95 -12.22
C VAL A 119 4.72 18.46 -12.78
N LYS A 120 5.77 19.29 -12.75
CA LYS A 120 7.12 18.90 -13.23
C LYS A 120 7.85 17.97 -12.27
N LYS A 121 7.51 18.00 -10.98
CA LYS A 121 8.12 17.15 -9.95
C LYS A 121 7.35 15.85 -9.71
N PHE A 122 6.13 15.78 -10.23
CA PHE A 122 5.26 14.63 -10.07
C PHE A 122 5.52 13.56 -11.15
N ASP A 123 5.75 12.34 -10.67
CA ASP A 123 5.76 11.12 -11.46
C ASP A 123 4.85 10.09 -10.81
N PHE A 124 3.93 9.52 -11.58
CA PHE A 124 2.88 8.65 -11.04
C PHE A 124 3.45 7.33 -10.53
N ALA A 125 4.32 6.67 -11.31
CA ALA A 125 4.94 5.41 -10.92
C ALA A 125 5.82 5.55 -9.66
N THR A 126 6.62 6.60 -9.61
CA THR A 126 7.45 6.94 -8.45
C THR A 126 6.59 7.22 -7.22
N SER A 127 5.45 7.89 -7.38
CA SER A 127 4.53 8.15 -6.27
C SER A 127 3.95 6.86 -5.70
N ILE A 128 3.51 5.93 -6.55
CA ILE A 128 3.03 4.61 -6.11
C ILE A 128 4.16 3.81 -5.44
N LYS A 129 5.37 3.82 -6.00
CA LYS A 129 6.55 3.21 -5.40
C LYS A 129 6.80 3.75 -3.98
N GLY A 130 6.80 5.08 -3.82
CA GLY A 130 7.04 5.73 -2.54
C GLY A 130 5.97 5.43 -1.49
N VAL A 131 4.69 5.42 -1.88
CA VAL A 131 3.57 5.00 -1.02
C VAL A 131 3.78 3.57 -0.52
N PHE A 132 4.10 2.63 -1.40
CA PHE A 132 4.32 1.23 -1.00
C PHE A 132 5.61 1.04 -0.20
N MET A 133 6.67 1.80 -0.48
CA MET A 133 7.89 1.78 0.34
C MET A 133 7.58 2.17 1.79
N ALA A 134 6.82 3.26 2.00
CA ALA A 134 6.38 3.67 3.32
C ALA A 134 5.45 2.60 3.94
N LEU A 135 4.40 2.19 3.24
CA LEU A 135 3.44 1.23 3.78
C LEU A 135 4.12 -0.08 4.24
N ASP A 136 4.96 -0.66 3.38
CA ASP A 136 5.68 -1.90 3.68
C ASP A 136 6.61 -1.73 4.90
N LEU A 137 7.35 -0.61 4.99
CA LEU A 137 8.25 -0.35 6.12
C LEU A 137 7.50 -0.16 7.44
N TRP A 138 6.42 0.62 7.45
CA TRP A 138 5.61 0.80 8.66
C TRP A 138 5.00 -0.52 9.12
N GLN A 139 4.51 -1.35 8.19
CA GLN A 139 3.97 -2.65 8.54
C GLN A 139 5.06 -3.62 9.03
N TYR A 140 6.28 -3.52 8.51
CA TYR A 140 7.43 -4.29 9.01
C TYR A 140 7.80 -3.93 10.47
N GLU A 141 7.66 -2.66 10.84
CA GLU A 141 7.92 -2.19 12.20
C GLU A 141 6.78 -2.48 13.18
N GLU A 142 5.54 -2.43 12.72
CA GLU A 142 4.36 -2.62 13.56
C GLU A 142 3.88 -4.07 13.60
N GLY A 143 4.14 -4.87 12.58
CA GLY A 143 3.62 -6.23 12.40
C GLY A 143 2.18 -6.26 11.86
N THR A 144 1.39 -7.23 12.29
CA THR A 144 -0.01 -7.34 11.83
C THR A 144 -0.85 -6.13 12.24
N TRP A 145 -1.73 -5.73 11.31
CA TRP A 145 -2.73 -4.69 11.51
C TRP A 145 -4.14 -5.32 11.45
N PRO A 146 -5.05 -4.99 12.40
CA PRO A 146 -6.42 -5.50 12.38
C PRO A 146 -7.17 -5.18 11.07
N GLY A 147 -6.87 -4.03 10.50
CA GLY A 147 -7.36 -3.55 9.22
C GLY A 147 -6.59 -2.31 8.79
N LEU A 148 -6.82 -1.86 7.57
CA LEU A 148 -6.15 -0.71 6.98
C LEU A 148 -7.16 0.16 6.24
N ILE A 149 -7.17 1.45 6.59
CA ILE A 149 -7.84 2.49 5.81
C ILE A 149 -6.81 3.53 5.35
N PHE A 150 -7.10 4.15 4.20
CA PHE A 150 -6.34 5.29 3.71
C PHE A 150 -7.14 6.56 3.89
N ILE A 151 -6.48 7.65 4.28
CA ILE A 151 -7.02 9.01 4.22
C ILE A 151 -6.14 9.81 3.26
N PHE A 152 -6.71 10.23 2.14
CA PHE A 152 -6.04 11.10 1.19
C PHE A 152 -6.62 12.51 1.27
N ASP A 153 -5.79 13.41 1.77
CA ASP A 153 -6.06 14.84 1.76
C ASP A 153 -5.67 15.43 0.41
N LEU A 154 -6.68 15.78 -0.38
CA LEU A 154 -6.51 16.29 -1.73
C LEU A 154 -6.34 17.82 -1.79
N GLN A 155 -6.16 18.47 -0.64
CA GLN A 155 -5.92 19.91 -0.59
C GLN A 155 -4.68 20.29 -1.42
N GLY A 156 -4.87 21.19 -2.38
CA GLY A 156 -3.79 21.72 -3.22
C GLY A 156 -3.50 20.91 -4.49
N ILE A 157 -4.10 19.73 -4.67
CA ILE A 157 -3.94 18.91 -5.87
C ILE A 157 -4.42 19.70 -7.11
N LYS A 158 -3.56 19.77 -8.13
CA LYS A 158 -3.82 20.49 -9.39
C LYS A 158 -4.31 19.53 -10.47
N MET A 159 -5.25 19.99 -11.30
CA MET A 159 -5.81 19.19 -12.40
C MET A 159 -4.73 18.72 -13.39
N GLY A 160 -3.65 19.48 -13.57
CA GLY A 160 -2.52 19.12 -14.44
C GLY A 160 -1.77 17.85 -14.00
N LEU A 161 -1.97 17.36 -12.77
CA LEU A 161 -1.42 16.07 -12.34
C LEU A 161 -2.12 14.89 -13.02
N LEU A 162 -3.39 15.05 -13.42
CA LEU A 162 -4.12 14.01 -14.13
C LEU A 162 -3.49 13.68 -15.49
N SER A 163 -2.86 14.66 -16.15
CA SER A 163 -2.16 14.42 -17.41
C SER A 163 -0.82 13.67 -17.25
N LYS A 164 -0.40 13.39 -16.02
CA LYS A 164 0.79 12.59 -15.70
C LYS A 164 0.45 11.14 -15.37
N LEU A 165 -0.83 10.81 -15.27
CA LEU A 165 -1.27 9.43 -15.10
C LEU A 165 -1.06 8.68 -16.42
N ASP A 166 -0.46 7.50 -16.34
CA ASP A 166 -0.33 6.59 -17.46
C ASP A 166 -1.20 5.34 -17.24
N ILE A 167 -1.79 4.85 -18.32
CA ILE A 167 -2.78 3.77 -18.28
C ILE A 167 -2.14 2.48 -17.76
N GLN A 168 -0.89 2.19 -18.14
CA GLN A 168 -0.21 0.97 -17.75
C GLN A 168 -0.01 0.89 -16.23
N ASN A 169 0.53 1.94 -15.60
CA ASN A 169 0.70 1.96 -14.15
C ASN A 169 -0.65 2.08 -13.42
N LEU A 170 -1.66 2.74 -14.00
CA LEU A 170 -3.02 2.73 -13.43
C LEU A 170 -3.61 1.33 -13.38
N GLN A 171 -3.49 0.58 -14.48
CA GLN A 171 -3.89 -0.82 -14.54
C GLN A 171 -3.14 -1.65 -13.50
N GLN A 172 -1.81 -1.57 -13.49
CA GLN A 172 -0.99 -2.30 -12.51
C GLN A 172 -1.35 -1.96 -11.08
N PHE A 173 -1.54 -0.67 -10.76
CA PHE A 173 -1.97 -0.26 -9.43
C PHE A 173 -3.35 -0.83 -9.08
N ALA A 174 -4.32 -0.75 -9.99
CA ALA A 174 -5.67 -1.24 -9.75
C ALA A 174 -5.74 -2.76 -9.56
N ALA A 175 -4.95 -3.52 -10.32
CA ALA A 175 -4.84 -4.98 -10.18
C ALA A 175 -4.05 -5.37 -8.92
N TYR A 176 -2.99 -4.63 -8.61
CA TYR A 176 -2.14 -4.93 -7.46
C TYR A 176 -2.84 -4.59 -6.15
N PHE A 177 -3.39 -3.38 -6.03
CA PHE A 177 -3.76 -2.80 -4.74
C PHE A 177 -4.65 -3.68 -3.84
N PRO A 178 -5.70 -4.38 -4.33
CA PRO A 178 -6.49 -5.30 -3.50
C PRO A 178 -5.69 -6.51 -3.01
N GLU A 179 -4.83 -7.07 -3.88
CA GLU A 179 -4.00 -8.25 -3.62
C GLU A 179 -2.71 -7.88 -2.84
N ALA A 180 -2.28 -6.62 -2.91
CA ALA A 180 -0.97 -6.16 -2.45
C ALA A 180 -0.83 -5.93 -0.96
N LEU A 181 -1.91 -5.49 -0.34
CA LEU A 181 -1.88 -5.00 1.03
C LEU A 181 -1.75 -6.21 1.93
N LEU A 182 -0.71 -6.29 2.76
CA LEU A 182 -0.54 -7.39 3.72
C LEU A 182 -1.46 -7.21 4.96
N ALA A 183 -2.56 -6.48 4.78
CA ALA A 183 -3.57 -6.18 5.78
C ALA A 183 -4.93 -6.13 5.08
N LYS A 184 -5.99 -6.32 5.88
CA LYS A 184 -7.36 -6.24 5.37
C LYS A 184 -7.68 -4.79 4.99
N PHE A 185 -7.90 -4.56 3.70
CA PHE A 185 -8.25 -3.24 3.16
C PHE A 185 -9.71 -2.91 3.44
N ASN A 186 -9.96 -1.90 4.26
CA ASN A 186 -11.31 -1.55 4.72
C ASN A 186 -11.86 -0.26 4.08
N GLY A 187 -11.03 0.63 3.54
CA GLY A 187 -11.52 1.85 2.90
C GLY A 187 -10.45 2.83 2.44
N VAL A 188 -10.83 3.71 1.51
CA VAL A 188 -10.10 4.93 1.15
C VAL A 188 -11.05 6.11 1.35
N HIS A 189 -10.59 7.09 2.10
CA HIS A 189 -11.33 8.29 2.45
C HIS A 189 -10.65 9.51 1.81
N PHE A 190 -11.36 10.23 0.95
CA PHE A 190 -10.88 11.47 0.36
C PHE A 190 -11.46 12.66 1.10
N ILE A 191 -10.61 13.60 1.49
CA ILE A 191 -10.98 14.86 2.14
C ILE A 191 -10.44 16.03 1.31
N ASN A 192 -11.01 17.23 1.49
CA ASN A 192 -10.61 18.44 0.77
C ASN A 192 -10.59 18.25 -0.76
N THR A 193 -11.59 17.55 -1.30
CA THR A 193 -11.57 17.13 -2.71
C THR A 193 -11.68 18.30 -3.68
N PRO A 194 -10.92 18.31 -4.79
CA PRO A 194 -10.98 19.37 -5.79
C PRO A 194 -12.24 19.27 -6.66
N LEU A 195 -12.58 20.34 -7.38
CA LEU A 195 -13.75 20.38 -8.28
C LEU A 195 -13.73 19.31 -9.39
N PHE A 196 -12.55 18.78 -9.73
CA PHE A 196 -12.41 17.73 -10.73
C PHE A 196 -12.43 16.31 -10.14
N MET A 197 -12.84 16.13 -8.88
CA MET A 197 -12.94 14.81 -8.23
C MET A 197 -13.80 13.84 -9.03
N ASP A 198 -14.85 14.32 -9.72
CA ASP A 198 -15.68 13.47 -10.58
C ASP A 198 -14.89 12.81 -11.71
N ARG A 199 -13.86 13.48 -12.25
CA ARG A 199 -12.97 12.88 -13.26
C ARG A 199 -12.10 11.77 -12.65
N MET A 200 -11.61 11.98 -11.43
CA MET A 200 -10.89 10.93 -10.70
C MET A 200 -11.80 9.73 -10.40
N ASN A 201 -13.06 9.99 -10.01
CA ASN A 201 -14.06 8.95 -9.78
C ASN A 201 -14.34 8.14 -11.05
N THR A 202 -14.41 8.78 -12.23
CA THR A 202 -14.56 8.08 -13.51
C THR A 202 -13.38 7.16 -13.80
N LEU A 203 -12.14 7.61 -13.53
CA LEU A 203 -10.95 6.77 -13.67
C LEU A 203 -11.00 5.56 -12.71
N ILE A 204 -11.27 5.79 -11.42
CA ILE A 204 -11.40 4.70 -10.42
C ILE A 204 -12.44 3.68 -10.88
N LYS A 205 -13.60 4.15 -11.37
CA LYS A 205 -14.68 3.30 -11.87
C LYS A 205 -14.29 2.49 -13.12
N ALA A 206 -13.37 2.98 -13.93
CA ALA A 206 -12.92 2.27 -15.13
C ALA A 206 -12.08 1.04 -14.80
N PHE A 207 -11.34 1.04 -13.68
CA PHE A 207 -10.41 -0.03 -13.32
C PHE A 207 -10.90 -0.95 -12.21
N HIS A 208 -11.99 -0.62 -11.52
CA HIS A 208 -12.48 -1.38 -10.37
C HIS A 208 -13.94 -1.84 -10.51
N LYS A 209 -14.25 -2.98 -9.90
CA LYS A 209 -15.63 -3.49 -9.79
C LYS A 209 -16.43 -2.67 -8.77
N ALA A 210 -17.76 -2.66 -8.91
CA ALA A 210 -18.68 -1.91 -8.04
C ALA A 210 -18.47 -2.20 -6.53
N GLU A 211 -18.26 -3.47 -6.19
CA GLU A 211 -18.00 -3.92 -4.81
C GLU A 211 -16.70 -3.37 -4.22
N PHE A 212 -15.72 -3.02 -5.05
CA PHE A 212 -14.49 -2.40 -4.60
C PHE A 212 -14.64 -0.87 -4.53
N ILE A 213 -15.34 -0.28 -5.50
CA ILE A 213 -15.62 1.16 -5.54
C ILE A 213 -16.38 1.63 -4.31
N GLN A 214 -17.26 0.82 -3.71
CA GLN A 214 -17.98 1.20 -2.49
C GLN A 214 -17.06 1.49 -1.29
N LYS A 215 -15.79 1.06 -1.33
CA LYS A 215 -14.77 1.35 -0.32
C LYS A 215 -14.14 2.75 -0.48
N PHE A 216 -14.45 3.46 -1.57
CA PHE A 216 -13.94 4.80 -1.87
C PHE A 216 -14.99 5.83 -1.43
N ILE A 217 -14.67 6.58 -0.38
CA ILE A 217 -15.59 7.49 0.29
C ILE A 217 -15.06 8.90 0.13
N VAL A 218 -15.89 9.79 -0.42
CA VAL A 218 -15.60 11.23 -0.50
C VAL A 218 -16.32 11.94 0.64
N HIS A 219 -15.54 12.59 1.50
CA HIS A 219 -16.07 13.41 2.58
C HIS A 219 -16.26 14.84 2.07
N GLN A 220 -17.51 15.30 2.06
CA GLN A 220 -17.83 16.67 1.65
C GLN A 220 -17.27 17.68 2.65
N ASN A 221 -16.72 18.78 2.15
CA ASN A 221 -16.20 19.86 2.99
C ASN A 221 -17.30 20.40 3.91
N GLY A 222 -17.02 20.50 5.21
CA GLY A 222 -17.97 20.94 6.23
C GLY A 222 -18.95 19.86 6.71
N SER A 223 -18.89 18.64 6.18
CA SER A 223 -19.63 17.50 6.75
C SER A 223 -18.90 16.93 7.97
N ASN A 224 -19.64 16.23 8.83
CA ASN A 224 -19.08 15.53 10.00
C ASN A 224 -18.81 14.03 9.75
N THR A 225 -18.68 13.65 8.48
CA THR A 225 -18.65 12.22 8.09
C THR A 225 -17.29 11.58 8.35
N LEU A 226 -16.20 12.35 8.40
CA LEU A 226 -14.87 11.83 8.73
C LEU A 226 -14.72 11.57 10.23
N GLU A 227 -15.31 12.44 11.05
CA GLU A 227 -15.43 12.35 12.50
C GLU A 227 -16.13 11.05 12.93
N GLN A 228 -16.94 10.45 12.05
CA GLN A 228 -17.58 9.16 12.33
C GLN A 228 -16.63 7.98 12.17
N ILE A 229 -15.49 8.18 11.48
CA ILE A 229 -14.50 7.14 11.19
C ILE A 229 -13.28 7.26 12.10
N ILE A 230 -12.85 8.49 12.41
CA ILE A 230 -11.64 8.77 13.20
C ILE A 230 -11.89 9.85 14.26
N ASP A 231 -10.97 10.01 15.19
CA ASP A 231 -10.83 11.26 15.96
C ASP A 231 -10.07 12.29 15.10
N ILE A 232 -10.62 13.49 14.95
CA ILE A 232 -10.00 14.54 14.10
C ILE A 232 -8.70 15.06 14.70
N ASP A 233 -8.55 14.99 16.03
CA ASP A 233 -7.34 15.48 16.71
C ASP A 233 -6.07 14.73 16.27
N ILE A 234 -6.20 13.53 15.70
CA ILE A 234 -5.07 12.71 15.24
C ILE A 234 -4.53 13.18 13.87
N LEU A 235 -5.26 14.03 13.15
CA LEU A 235 -4.81 14.58 11.88
C LEU A 235 -3.68 15.62 12.09
N PRO A 236 -2.85 15.85 11.07
CA PRO A 236 -1.90 16.96 11.09
C PRO A 236 -2.57 18.31 11.35
N LYS A 237 -1.84 19.26 11.95
CA LYS A 237 -2.35 20.59 12.32
C LYS A 237 -2.97 21.32 11.12
N GLU A 238 -2.31 21.27 9.97
CA GLU A 238 -2.75 21.91 8.72
C GLU A 238 -3.91 21.17 8.02
N ALA A 239 -4.30 20.00 8.54
CA ALA A 239 -5.50 19.27 8.13
C ALA A 239 -6.65 19.42 9.15
N GLY A 240 -6.49 20.29 10.17
CA GLY A 240 -7.52 20.59 11.17
C GLY A 240 -7.43 19.80 12.47
N GLY A 241 -6.41 18.94 12.64
CA GLY A 241 -6.19 18.18 13.87
C GLY A 241 -5.22 18.85 14.85
N LYS A 242 -4.74 18.06 15.83
CA LYS A 242 -3.84 18.50 16.91
C LYS A 242 -2.55 17.68 17.00
N PHE A 243 -2.29 16.78 16.05
CA PHE A 243 -1.07 15.99 16.02
C PHE A 243 0.15 16.86 15.67
N LYS A 244 1.03 16.40 14.79
CA LYS A 244 2.20 17.15 14.33
C LYS A 244 1.86 18.04 13.14
N SER A 245 2.72 19.00 12.83
CA SER A 245 2.64 19.70 11.56
C SER A 245 2.96 18.77 10.39
N LEU A 246 2.52 19.13 9.18
CA LEU A 246 2.88 18.40 7.96
C LEU A 246 4.40 18.32 7.77
N VAL A 247 5.13 19.39 8.10
CA VAL A 247 6.59 19.45 7.97
C VAL A 247 7.27 18.49 8.94
N GLU A 248 6.82 18.45 10.20
CA GLU A 248 7.34 17.49 11.20
C GLU A 248 7.09 16.05 10.74
N CYS A 249 5.86 15.72 10.32
CA CYS A 249 5.52 14.39 9.80
C CYS A 249 6.36 14.01 8.56
N GLN A 250 6.60 14.95 7.66
CA GLN A 250 7.39 14.75 6.45
C GLN A 250 8.85 14.44 6.80
N GLN A 251 9.44 15.24 7.67
CA GLN A 251 10.83 15.05 8.10
C GLN A 251 11.02 13.70 8.79
N GLU A 252 10.09 13.32 9.66
CA GLU A 252 10.10 12.00 10.32
C GLU A 252 9.95 10.86 9.32
N THR A 253 9.06 11.00 8.34
CA THR A 253 8.89 10.01 7.26
C THR A 253 10.17 9.84 6.46
N LEU A 254 10.75 10.95 5.99
CA LEU A 254 11.97 10.92 5.19
C LEU A 254 13.15 10.32 5.99
N GLU A 255 13.30 10.70 7.25
CA GLU A 255 14.35 10.16 8.11
C GLU A 255 14.15 8.67 8.39
N LYS A 256 12.90 8.22 8.57
CA LYS A 256 12.57 6.80 8.69
C LYS A 256 12.99 6.01 7.45
N ILE A 257 12.65 6.51 6.25
CA ILE A 257 13.04 5.87 4.99
C ILE A 257 14.57 5.82 4.86
N ARG A 258 15.25 6.93 5.19
CA ARG A 258 16.71 7.06 5.13
C ARG A 258 17.43 6.07 6.07
N THR A 259 16.94 5.94 7.30
CA THR A 259 17.59 5.13 8.35
C THR A 259 17.32 3.63 8.26
N ASN A 260 16.44 3.20 7.35
CA ASN A 260 16.07 1.81 7.10
C ASN A 260 16.43 1.36 5.67
N GLU A 261 17.55 1.84 5.12
CA GLU A 261 18.03 1.41 3.80
C GLU A 261 18.27 -0.11 3.72
N ASP A 262 18.74 -0.71 4.83
CA ASP A 262 18.94 -2.15 4.99
C ASP A 262 17.64 -2.94 4.73
N TYR A 263 16.50 -2.45 5.20
CA TYR A 263 15.19 -3.05 4.91
C TYR A 263 14.92 -3.14 3.41
N PHE A 264 15.12 -2.04 2.67
CA PHE A 264 14.86 -2.02 1.23
C PHE A 264 15.84 -2.89 0.44
N VAL A 265 17.10 -2.97 0.86
CA VAL A 265 18.08 -3.89 0.27
C VAL A 265 17.60 -5.35 0.40
N GLU A 266 17.10 -5.75 1.57
CA GLU A 266 16.59 -7.11 1.76
C GLU A 266 15.24 -7.35 1.07
N GLU A 267 14.34 -6.36 1.04
CA GLU A 267 13.05 -6.47 0.34
C GLU A 267 13.25 -6.66 -1.17
N ASN A 268 14.19 -5.94 -1.79
CA ASN A 268 14.50 -6.07 -3.21
C ASN A 268 14.96 -7.48 -3.62
N LYS A 269 15.49 -8.28 -2.68
CA LYS A 269 15.92 -9.67 -2.91
C LYS A 269 14.74 -10.65 -2.92
N LYS A 270 13.57 -10.27 -2.39
CA LYS A 270 12.38 -11.14 -2.30
C LYS A 270 11.61 -11.14 -3.62
N ARG A 271 12.21 -11.73 -4.66
CA ARG A 271 11.63 -11.86 -6.00
C ARG A 271 11.57 -13.32 -6.40
N ILE A 272 10.61 -13.65 -7.24
CA ILE A 272 10.47 -15.00 -7.76
C ILE A 272 11.44 -15.25 -8.92
N VAL A 273 11.73 -16.52 -9.17
CA VAL A 273 12.40 -16.97 -10.40
C VAL A 273 11.39 -17.77 -11.22
N GLU A 274 10.69 -17.08 -12.11
CA GLU A 274 9.54 -17.63 -12.84
C GLU A 274 9.86 -18.91 -13.63
N ALA A 275 11.09 -19.04 -14.14
CA ALA A 275 11.56 -20.23 -14.86
C ALA A 275 11.58 -21.51 -14.01
N LEU A 276 11.57 -21.39 -12.68
CA LEU A 276 11.52 -22.54 -11.77
C LEU A 276 10.09 -22.94 -11.39
N ARG A 277 9.05 -22.19 -11.84
CA ARG A 277 7.68 -22.41 -11.39
C ARG A 277 7.19 -23.80 -11.81
N PRO A 278 6.61 -24.59 -10.90
CA PRO A 278 5.89 -25.80 -11.29
C PRO A 278 4.66 -25.46 -12.14
N GLY A 279 4.57 -26.03 -13.34
CA GLY A 279 3.44 -25.83 -14.25
C GLY A 279 3.60 -24.64 -15.17
N LYS A 280 2.49 -23.97 -15.51
CA LYS A 280 2.47 -22.86 -16.47
C LYS A 280 3.04 -21.58 -15.84
N PRO A 281 3.94 -20.87 -16.51
CA PRO A 281 4.36 -19.54 -16.10
C PRO A 281 3.18 -18.58 -15.99
N LYS A 282 3.22 -17.70 -14.99
CA LYS A 282 2.32 -16.56 -14.82
C LYS A 282 2.92 -15.32 -15.47
N THR A 283 2.06 -14.56 -16.12
CA THR A 283 2.35 -13.29 -16.76
C THR A 283 1.48 -12.20 -16.17
N ILE A 284 1.78 -10.96 -16.54
CA ILE A 284 0.95 -9.79 -16.21
C ILE A 284 -0.50 -10.06 -16.62
N ALA A 285 -0.75 -10.57 -17.83
CA ALA A 285 -2.09 -10.80 -18.38
C ALA A 285 -2.99 -11.68 -17.51
N ASP A 286 -2.43 -12.71 -16.85
CA ASP A 286 -3.19 -13.61 -15.97
C ASP A 286 -3.82 -12.87 -14.76
N PHE A 287 -3.38 -11.65 -14.45
CA PHE A 287 -3.95 -10.78 -13.42
C PHE A 287 -4.88 -9.68 -13.99
N PHE A 288 -4.92 -9.48 -15.31
CA PHE A 288 -5.75 -8.49 -16.00
C PHE A 288 -6.96 -9.07 -16.75
N ASP A 289 -7.08 -10.39 -16.89
CA ASP A 289 -8.24 -11.05 -17.52
C ASP A 289 -9.58 -10.68 -16.86
N SER A 290 -9.55 -10.15 -15.62
CA SER A 290 -10.73 -9.60 -14.94
C SER A 290 -11.12 -8.17 -15.34
N VAL A 291 -10.29 -7.50 -16.15
CA VAL A 291 -10.38 -6.06 -16.50
C VAL A 291 -10.55 -5.85 -18.03
N GLU A 292 -10.36 -6.88 -18.87
CA GLU A 292 -10.50 -6.80 -20.35
C GLU A 292 -11.85 -6.24 -20.84
N GLY A 293 -12.93 -6.40 -20.08
CA GLY A 293 -14.24 -5.84 -20.42
C GLY A 293 -14.34 -4.31 -20.35
N SER A 294 -13.55 -3.66 -19.51
CA SER A 294 -13.60 -2.19 -19.30
C SER A 294 -12.75 -1.41 -20.31
N PHE A 295 -11.73 -2.03 -20.89
CA PHE A 295 -10.71 -1.31 -21.68
C PHE A 295 -11.16 -0.90 -23.08
N LYS A 296 -12.11 -1.61 -23.70
CA LYS A 296 -12.67 -1.21 -25.00
C LYS A 296 -13.38 0.15 -24.98
N LYS A 297 -13.72 0.68 -23.80
CA LYS A 297 -14.41 1.97 -23.65
C LYS A 297 -13.48 3.18 -23.50
N LEU A 298 -12.18 3.00 -23.27
CA LEU A 298 -11.25 4.12 -23.09
C LEU A 298 -10.53 4.52 -24.39
N GLU A 299 -10.55 3.68 -25.42
CA GLU A 299 -9.96 3.99 -26.74
C GLU A 299 -10.94 4.69 -27.69
N ILE A 300 -12.18 4.95 -27.26
CA ILE A 300 -13.21 5.63 -28.04
C ILE A 300 -13.84 6.71 -27.16
N ASP A 301 -13.19 7.87 -27.10
CA ASP A 301 -13.79 9.22 -27.08
C ASP A 301 -12.69 10.31 -27.00
#